data_AF-A0A517PMC3-F1
#
_entry.id   AF-A0A517PMC3-F1
#
_cell.length_a   1.000
_cell.length_b   1.000
_cell.length_c   1.000
_cell.angle_alpha   90.00
_cell.angle_beta   90.00
_cell.angle_gamma   90.00
#
_symmetry.space_group_name_H-M   'P 1'
#
loop_
_entity.id
_entity.type
_entity.pdbx_description
1 polymer ?
#
loop_
_entity_poly.entity_id
_entity_poly.type
_entity_poly.pdbx_seq_one_letter_code
_entity_poly.pdbx_strand_id
1 'polypeptide(L)'
;MTPKLTDEMRQALLESPDRPLQIEDDQTQKVYLLVPQEAFQHWMDAELRRELQIGFDQADAGDVTDWDVEALLREARTRQIVEPE
;
A
#
# COMPACT_ATOMS: atom_id res chain seq x y z
N MET A 1 11.69 17.05 14.65
CA MET A 1 11.87 15.96 15.64
C MET A 1 11.42 14.67 14.99
N THR A 2 12.12 13.56 15.21
CA THR A 2 11.69 12.23 14.75
C THR A 2 10.86 11.58 15.84
N PRO A 3 9.57 11.29 15.61
CA PRO A 3 8.74 10.59 16.60
C PRO A 3 9.35 9.23 16.95
N LYS A 4 9.17 8.81 18.19
CA LYS A 4 9.65 7.52 18.70
C LYS A 4 8.48 6.56 18.78
N LEU A 5 8.77 5.26 18.59
CA LEU A 5 7.76 4.22 18.75
C LEU A 5 7.27 4.17 20.19
N THR A 6 5.97 3.93 20.36
CA THR A 6 5.40 3.53 21.64
C THR A 6 5.74 2.06 21.94
N ASP A 7 5.57 1.64 23.19
CA ASP A 7 5.80 0.25 23.58
C ASP A 7 4.81 -0.71 22.90
N GLU A 8 3.57 -0.28 22.69
CA GLU A 8 2.55 -1.03 21.95
C GLU A 8 2.97 -1.26 20.49
N MET A 9 3.40 -0.21 19.78
CA MET A 9 3.88 -0.33 18.41
C MET A 9 5.12 -1.24 18.32
N ARG A 10 6.01 -1.15 19.32
CA ARG A 10 7.18 -2.03 19.40
C ARG A 10 6.77 -3.50 19.55
N GLN A 11 5.82 -3.78 20.44
CA GLN A 11 5.31 -5.13 20.67
C GLN A 11 4.63 -5.69 19.40
N ALA A 12 3.78 -4.89 18.75
CA ALA A 12 3.10 -5.29 17.53
C ALA A 12 4.07 -5.60 16.37
N LEU A 13 5.15 -4.81 16.23
CA LEU A 13 6.22 -5.09 15.26
C LEU A 13 6.98 -6.39 15.55
N LEU A 14 7.13 -6.77 16.82
CA LEU A 14 7.77 -8.03 17.20
C LEU A 14 6.88 -9.24 16.92
N GLU A 15 5.57 -9.09 17.03
CA GLU A 15 4.60 -10.16 16.74
C GLU A 15 4.44 -10.43 15.25
N SER A 16 4.70 -9.42 14.40
CA SER A 16 4.57 -9.52 12.94
C SER A 16 5.74 -8.82 12.23
N PRO A 17 6.97 -9.38 12.28
CA PRO A 17 8.18 -8.72 11.77
C PRO A 17 8.17 -8.51 10.24
N ASP A 18 7.47 -9.37 9.51
CA ASP A 18 7.45 -9.36 8.04
C ASP A 18 6.25 -8.60 7.44
N ARG A 19 5.47 -7.90 8.27
CA ARG A 19 4.27 -7.19 7.82
C ARG A 19 4.26 -5.74 8.31
N PRO A 20 3.78 -4.80 7.48
CA PRO A 20 3.54 -3.43 7.94
C PRO A 20 2.56 -3.41 9.12
N LEU A 21 2.90 -2.63 10.14
CA LEU A 21 1.98 -2.32 11.24
C LEU A 21 1.04 -1.20 10.79
N GLN A 22 -0.27 -1.46 10.85
CA GLN A 22 -1.29 -0.43 10.67
C GLN A 22 -1.46 0.38 11.95
N ILE A 23 -1.45 1.70 11.81
CA ILE A 23 -1.64 2.66 12.89
C ILE A 23 -2.79 3.56 12.46
N GLU A 24 -3.88 3.52 13.21
CA GLU A 24 -5.00 4.42 13.01
C GLU A 24 -4.80 5.69 13.83
N ASP A 25 -5.06 6.84 13.23
CA ASP A 25 -5.20 8.10 13.93
C ASP A 25 -6.68 8.36 14.19
N ASP A 26 -7.13 8.11 15.41
CA ASP A 26 -8.52 8.29 15.83
C ASP A 26 -9.06 9.70 15.56
N GLN A 27 -8.20 10.72 15.54
CA GLN A 27 -8.63 12.11 15.33
C GLN A 27 -8.94 12.40 13.86
N THR A 28 -8.12 11.87 12.95
CA THR A 28 -8.26 12.12 11.51
C THR A 28 -8.90 10.95 10.74
N GLN A 29 -9.10 9.81 11.42
CA GLN A 29 -9.54 8.53 10.83
C GLN A 29 -8.62 8.05 9.70
N LYS A 30 -7.38 8.54 9.67
CA LYS A 30 -6.37 8.14 8.67
C LYS A 30 -5.60 6.93 9.19
N VAL A 31 -5.31 6.00 8.28
CA VAL A 31 -4.51 4.82 8.56
C VAL A 31 -3.11 5.01 7.97
N TYR A 32 -2.11 4.82 8.82
CA TYR A 32 -0.69 4.87 8.48
C TYR A 32 -0.10 3.47 8.51
N LEU A 33 0.92 3.23 7.69
CA LEU A 33 1.69 1.99 7.69
C LEU A 33 3.09 2.27 8.24
N LEU A 34 3.47 1.53 9.27
CA LEU A 34 4.81 1.53 9.82
C LEU A 34 5.55 0.27 9.39
N VAL A 35 6.70 0.46 8.75
CA VAL A 35 7.58 -0.61 8.26
C VAL A 35 9.03 -0.26 8.60
N PRO A 36 9.87 -1.22 9.00
CA PRO A 36 11.31 -1.00 9.09
C PRO A 36 11.84 -0.51 7.74
N GLN A 37 12.68 0.51 7.76
CA GLN A 37 13.19 1.14 6.54
C GLN A 37 13.90 0.14 5.61
N GLU A 38 14.66 -0.79 6.18
CA GLU A 38 15.34 -1.87 5.47
C GLU A 38 14.38 -2.89 4.84
N ALA A 39 13.20 -3.10 5.45
CA ALA A 39 12.18 -4.02 4.95
C ALA A 39 11.27 -3.36 3.89
N PHE A 40 11.22 -2.03 3.83
CA PHE A 40 10.29 -1.30 2.96
C PHE A 40 10.46 -1.66 1.48
N GLN A 41 11.69 -1.65 0.96
CA GLN A 41 11.96 -2.00 -0.44
C GLN A 41 11.57 -3.44 -0.75
N HIS A 42 11.94 -4.37 0.14
CA HIS A 42 11.61 -5.78 -0.03
C HIS A 42 10.11 -6.04 -0.05
N TRP A 43 9.36 -5.37 0.83
CA TRP A 43 7.90 -5.47 0.88
C TRP A 43 7.25 -4.89 -0.38
N MET A 44 7.71 -3.72 -0.85
CA MET A 44 7.20 -3.10 -2.07
C MET A 44 7.46 -3.98 -3.30
N ASP A 45 8.65 -4.58 -3.40
CA ASP A 45 9.00 -5.50 -4.48
C ASP A 45 8.14 -6.78 -4.44
N ALA A 46 7.88 -7.31 -3.24
CA ALA A 46 7.05 -8.49 -3.06
C ALA A 46 5.60 -8.23 -3.48
N GLU A 47 5.02 -7.10 -3.09
CA GLU A 47 3.67 -6.71 -3.49
C GLU A 47 3.59 -6.47 -5.01
N LEU A 48 4.56 -5.75 -5.58
CA LEU A 48 4.62 -5.52 -7.03
C LEU A 48 4.70 -6.84 -7.80
N ARG A 49 5.57 -7.77 -7.35
CA ARG A 49 5.69 -9.09 -7.98
C ARG A 49 4.36 -9.86 -7.91
N ARG A 50 3.66 -9.78 -6.78
CA ARG A 50 2.35 -10.43 -6.62
C ARG A 50 1.32 -9.87 -7.60
N GLU A 51 1.21 -8.55 -7.70
CA GLU A 51 0.27 -7.90 -8.63
C GLU A 51 0.61 -8.17 -10.10
N LEU A 52 1.90 -8.20 -10.45
CA LEU A 52 2.34 -8.60 -11.79
C LEU A 52 1.98 -10.06 -12.10
N GLN A 53 2.14 -10.97 -11.13
CA GLN A 53 1.76 -12.37 -11.32
C GLN A 53 0.26 -12.51 -11.58
N ILE A 54 -0.59 -11.79 -10.86
CA ILE A 54 -2.03 -11.76 -11.11
C ILE A 54 -2.32 -11.32 -12.53
N GLY A 55 -1.68 -10.24 -13.00
CA GLY A 55 -1.83 -9.75 -14.37
C GLY A 55 -1.38 -10.77 -15.43
N PHE A 56 -0.28 -11.50 -15.19
CA PHE A 56 0.16 -12.57 -16.08
C PHE A 56 -0.82 -13.74 -16.11
N ASP A 57 -1.33 -14.17 -14.94
CA ASP A 57 -2.30 -15.25 -14.85
C ASP A 57 -3.61 -14.90 -15.57
N GLN A 58 -4.07 -13.65 -15.46
CA GLN A 58 -5.22 -13.13 -16.21
C GLN A 58 -4.98 -13.14 -17.72
N ALA A 59 -3.81 -12.68 -18.17
CA ALA A 59 -3.44 -12.68 -19.57
C ALA A 59 -3.38 -14.10 -20.16
N ASP A 60 -2.77 -15.04 -19.44
CA ASP A 60 -2.71 -16.46 -19.83
C ASP A 60 -4.09 -17.11 -19.89
N ALA A 61 -5.02 -16.69 -19.03
CA ALA A 61 -6.42 -17.13 -19.04
C ALA A 61 -7.26 -16.48 -20.16
N GLY A 62 -6.70 -15.50 -20.90
CA GLY A 62 -7.42 -14.71 -21.89
C GLY A 62 -8.37 -13.66 -21.29
N ASP A 63 -8.28 -13.40 -19.98
CA ASP A 63 -9.01 -12.35 -19.29
C ASP A 63 -8.27 -11.01 -19.46
N VAL A 64 -8.29 -10.52 -20.70
CA VAL A 64 -7.62 -9.28 -21.10
C VAL A 64 -8.65 -8.22 -21.46
N THR A 65 -8.42 -7.00 -20.98
CA THR A 65 -9.21 -5.81 -21.31
C THR A 65 -8.32 -4.84 -22.08
N ASP A 66 -8.91 -4.10 -23.02
CA ASP A 66 -8.19 -3.03 -23.72
C ASP A 66 -7.68 -2.00 -22.71
N TRP A 67 -6.40 -1.66 -22.84
CA TRP A 67 -5.76 -0.70 -21.95
C TRP A 67 -6.21 0.72 -22.32
N ASP A 68 -7.18 1.26 -21.59
CA ASP A 68 -7.63 2.66 -21.74
C ASP A 68 -6.80 3.58 -20.83
N VAL A 69 -5.71 4.11 -21.38
CA VAL A 69 -4.83 5.07 -20.70
C VAL A 69 -5.60 6.34 -20.31
N GLU A 70 -6.55 6.79 -21.13
CA GLU A 70 -7.27 8.03 -20.88
C GLU A 70 -8.24 7.89 -19.71
N ALA A 71 -8.94 6.76 -19.62
CA ALA A 71 -9.79 6.44 -18.47
C ALA A 71 -8.97 6.37 -17.18
N LEU A 72 -7.82 5.69 -17.20
CA LEU A 72 -6.92 5.59 -16.05
C LEU A 72 -6.44 6.98 -15.57
N LEU A 73 -5.99 7.83 -16.50
CA LEU A 73 -5.55 9.19 -16.17
C LEU A 73 -6.70 10.07 -15.66
N ARG A 74 -7.91 9.89 -16.19
CA ARG A 74 -9.10 10.60 -15.73
C ARG A 74 -9.44 10.20 -14.30
N GLU A 75 -9.43 8.91 -13.99
CA GLU A 75 -9.67 8.39 -12.64
C GLU A 75 -8.61 8.87 -11.64
N ALA A 76 -7.32 8.82 -12.00
CA ALA A 76 -6.24 9.31 -11.16
C ALA A 76 -6.41 10.79 -10.80
N ARG A 77 -6.82 11.61 -11.77
CA ARG A 77 -7.14 13.03 -11.53
C ARG A 77 -8.37 13.20 -10.64
N THR A 78 -9.42 12.41 -10.83
CA THR A 78 -10.60 12.45 -9.96
C THR A 78 -10.25 12.10 -8.52
N ARG A 79 -9.40 11.10 -8.29
CA ARG A 79 -8.94 10.72 -6.94
C ARG A 79 -8.10 11.82 -6.27
N GLN A 80 -7.35 12.63 -7.03
CA GLN A 80 -6.66 13.81 -6.50
C GLN A 80 -7.59 14.98 -6.13
N ILE A 81 -8.82 15.01 -6.66
CA ILE A 81 -9.77 16.11 -6.44
C ILE A 81 -10.67 15.85 -5.21
N VAL A 82 -10.66 14.64 -4.63
CA VAL A 82 -11.49 14.26 -3.46
C VAL A 82 -10.74 14.40 -2.13
N GLU A 83 -9.59 15.08 -2.07
CA GLU A 83 -9.15 15.73 -0.82
C GLU A 83 -9.49 17.23 -0.85
N PRO A 84 -10.70 17.60 -0.41
CA PRO A 84 -10.88 18.82 0.36
C PRO A 84 -11.48 18.52 1.74
N GLU A 85 -10.72 18.92 2.75
CA GLU A 85 -11.05 19.19 4.17
C GLU A 85 -11.39 18.02 5.11
#